data_AF-A0A847VED7-F1
#
_entry.id   AF-A0A847VED7-F1
#
_cell.length_a   1.000
_cell.length_b   1.000
_cell.length_c   1.000
_cell.angle_alpha   90.00
_cell.angle_beta   90.00
_cell.angle_gamma   90.00
#
_symmetry.space_group_name_H-M   'P 1'
#
loop_
_entity.id
_entity.type
_entity.pdbx_description
1 polymer ?
#
loop_
_entity_poly.entity_id
_entity_poly.type
_entity_poly.pdbx_seq_one_letter_code
_entity_poly.pdbx_strand_id
1 'polypeptide(L)'
;LHLLTAEELLEPTAFADAIAAGAYPIDIHAASGGGLEFAALGDDHAYGIPFRSLVPCGLDNALVAGRGLSATHRALAAVRVMTISMALGQAAGTAAALAAAQQGSHVGQIPIERLRGILQADGACLA
;
A
#
# COMPACT_ATOMS: atom_id res chain seq x y z
N LEU A 1 -1.31 12.54 0.45
CA LEU A 1 -0.82 11.91 1.70
C LEU A 1 -2.00 11.19 2.34
N HIS A 2 -1.82 9.94 2.80
CA HIS A 2 -2.87 9.16 3.44
C HIS A 2 -2.29 8.25 4.52
N LEU A 3 -2.98 8.15 5.65
CA LEU A 3 -2.68 7.18 6.71
C LEU A 3 -3.70 6.04 6.58
N LEU A 4 -3.26 4.91 6.04
CA LEU A 4 -4.13 3.73 5.85
C LEU A 4 -4.58 3.20 7.21
N THR A 5 -5.89 3.09 7.43
CA THR A 5 -6.45 2.63 8.72
C THR A 5 -6.90 1.17 8.67
N ALA A 6 -7.09 0.56 9.84
CA ALA A 6 -7.56 -0.83 9.90
C ALA A 6 -9.02 -0.92 9.46
N GLU A 7 -9.79 0.12 9.74
CA GLU A 7 -11.18 0.27 9.35
C GLU A 7 -11.30 0.26 7.82
N GLU A 8 -10.39 0.94 7.11
CA GLU A 8 -10.36 0.91 5.64
C GLU A 8 -9.98 -0.47 5.05
N LEU A 9 -9.36 -1.36 5.85
CA LEU A 9 -9.09 -2.75 5.46
C LEU A 9 -10.28 -3.66 5.76
N LEU A 10 -10.93 -3.47 6.92
CA LEU A 10 -12.06 -4.27 7.39
C LEU A 10 -13.37 -3.89 6.69
N GLU A 11 -13.53 -2.64 6.29
CA GLU A 11 -14.59 -2.11 5.45
C GLU A 11 -13.91 -1.55 4.19
N PRO A 12 -13.73 -2.40 3.16
CA PRO A 12 -12.69 -2.21 2.16
C PRO A 12 -13.01 -0.96 1.35
N THR A 13 -12.26 0.09 1.64
CA THR A 13 -12.47 1.40 1.02
C THR A 13 -11.92 1.38 -0.40
N ALA A 14 -12.75 1.80 -1.36
CA ALA A 14 -12.31 1.93 -2.74
C ALA A 14 -11.40 3.16 -2.88
N PHE A 15 -10.16 2.94 -3.34
CA PHE A 15 -9.21 4.01 -3.60
C PHE A 15 -9.00 4.16 -5.11
N ALA A 16 -9.26 5.35 -5.65
CA ALA A 16 -9.01 5.67 -7.06
C ALA A 16 -7.51 5.52 -7.44
N ASP A 17 -6.63 5.63 -6.44
CA ASP A 17 -5.18 5.49 -6.55
C ASP A 17 -4.65 4.18 -5.94
N ALA A 18 -5.47 3.13 -5.85
CA ALA A 18 -5.02 1.81 -5.41
C ALA A 18 -3.92 1.26 -6.33
N ILE A 19 -2.82 0.80 -5.72
CA ILE A 19 -1.64 0.26 -6.42
C ILE A 19 -1.29 -1.18 -6.03
N ALA A 20 -2.02 -1.75 -5.08
CA ALA A 20 -1.88 -3.13 -4.65
C ALA A 20 -3.16 -3.55 -3.93
N ALA A 21 -3.51 -4.84 -4.05
CA ALA A 21 -4.54 -5.48 -3.24
C ALA A 21 -3.91 -6.37 -2.16
N GLY A 22 -4.64 -6.57 -1.06
CA GLY A 22 -4.32 -7.55 -0.04
C GLY A 22 -5.58 -8.22 0.50
N ALA A 23 -5.41 -9.42 1.05
CA ALA A 23 -6.48 -10.20 1.67
C ALA A 23 -5.96 -10.91 2.94
N TYR A 24 -4.88 -10.38 3.54
CA TYR A 24 -4.30 -10.96 4.74
C TYR A 24 -4.98 -10.33 5.98
N PRO A 25 -5.43 -11.12 6.96
CA PRO A 25 -6.12 -10.61 8.14
C PRO A 25 -5.21 -9.74 9.00
N ILE A 26 -5.80 -8.98 9.92
CA ILE A 26 -5.03 -8.25 10.94
C ILE A 26 -4.58 -9.27 12.00
N ASP A 27 -3.27 -9.45 12.16
CA ASP A 27 -2.66 -10.37 13.13
C ASP A 27 -1.58 -9.70 14.01
N ILE A 28 -1.99 -9.16 15.16
CA ILE A 28 -1.06 -8.48 16.06
C ILE A 28 -0.65 -9.43 17.18
N HIS A 29 0.64 -9.80 17.18
CA HIS A 29 1.23 -10.56 18.27
C HIS A 29 1.67 -9.62 19.40
N ALA A 30 1.23 -9.89 20.62
CA ALA A 30 1.66 -9.13 21.79
C ALA A 30 3.18 -9.27 21.98
N ALA A 31 3.88 -8.13 22.14
CA ALA A 31 5.34 -8.12 22.32
C ALA A 31 5.80 -8.90 23.56
N SER A 32 4.96 -8.97 24.60
CA SER A 32 5.18 -9.77 25.81
C SER A 32 5.01 -11.28 25.60
N GLY A 33 4.55 -11.72 24.43
CA GLY A 33 4.17 -13.09 24.13
C GLY A 33 2.76 -13.46 24.60
N GLY A 34 2.25 -14.58 24.09
CA GLY A 34 1.01 -15.23 24.51
C GLY A 34 -0.31 -14.60 24.06
N GLY A 35 -0.29 -13.35 23.59
CA GLY A 35 -1.47 -12.64 23.08
C GLY A 35 -1.50 -12.52 21.55
N LEU A 36 -2.70 -12.67 20.97
CA LEU A 36 -2.98 -12.44 19.56
C LEU A 36 -4.26 -11.60 19.45
N GLU A 37 -4.16 -10.39 18.90
CA GLU A 37 -5.32 -9.69 18.35
C GLU A 37 -5.46 -10.13 16.89
N PHE A 38 -6.60 -10.75 16.57
CA PHE A 38 -6.89 -11.25 15.24
C PHE A 38 -8.22 -10.68 14.77
N ALA A 39 -8.22 -10.04 13.60
CA ALA A 39 -9.45 -9.68 12.89
C ALA A 39 -9.45 -10.40 11.54
N ALA A 40 -10.33 -11.40 11.43
CA ALA A 40 -10.55 -12.15 10.20
C ALA A 40 -11.14 -11.23 9.12
N LEU A 41 -10.84 -11.54 7.87
CA LEU A 41 -11.57 -11.04 6.71
C LEU A 41 -12.57 -12.11 6.26
N GLY A 42 -13.66 -11.70 5.61
CA GLY A 42 -14.60 -12.66 5.01
C GLY A 42 -13.99 -13.42 3.83
N ASP A 43 -14.62 -14.52 3.40
CA ASP A 43 -14.09 -15.41 2.36
C ASP A 43 -13.84 -14.72 1.01
N ASP A 44 -14.64 -13.71 0.66
CA ASP A 44 -14.54 -12.93 -0.59
C ASP A 44 -14.06 -11.49 -0.34
N HIS A 45 -13.18 -11.31 0.64
CA HIS A 45 -12.75 -9.98 1.08
C HIS A 45 -11.31 -9.67 0.66
N ALA A 46 -11.15 -8.53 0.00
CA ALA A 46 -9.86 -7.91 -0.28
C ALA A 46 -9.93 -6.41 -0.02
N TYR A 47 -8.79 -5.80 0.22
CA TYR A 47 -8.64 -4.35 0.42
C TYR A 47 -7.59 -3.79 -0.52
N GLY A 48 -7.81 -2.55 -0.96
CA GLY A 48 -6.85 -1.80 -1.77
C GLY A 48 -5.88 -1.01 -0.90
N ILE A 49 -4.66 -0.79 -1.41
CA ILE A 49 -3.64 0.04 -0.76
C ILE A 49 -3.36 1.24 -1.68
N PRO A 50 -3.63 2.48 -1.23
CA PRO A 50 -3.51 3.67 -2.07
C PRO A 50 -2.06 4.13 -2.22
N PHE A 51 -1.70 4.58 -3.42
CA PHE A 51 -0.36 5.10 -3.74
C PHE A 51 0.07 6.21 -2.79
N ARG A 52 -0.84 7.11 -2.43
CA ARG A 52 -0.56 8.24 -1.54
C ARG A 52 -0.15 7.85 -0.11
N SER A 53 -0.24 6.57 0.29
CA SER A 53 0.35 6.04 1.53
C SER A 53 1.84 5.74 1.41
N LEU A 54 2.40 5.70 0.20
CA LEU A 54 3.83 5.52 -0.09
C LEU A 54 4.58 6.87 -0.16
N VAL A 55 3.87 7.99 -0.11
CA VAL A 55 4.45 9.34 -0.26
C VAL A 55 4.72 9.95 1.13
N PRO A 56 5.98 10.13 1.55
CA PRO A 56 6.32 10.80 2.80
C PRO A 56 6.02 12.30 2.75
N CYS A 57 5.74 12.88 3.92
CA CYS A 57 5.55 14.33 4.06
C CYS A 57 6.87 15.09 3.91
N GLY A 58 6.89 16.15 3.09
CA GLY A 58 8.03 17.07 2.99
C GLY A 58 9.22 16.57 2.17
N LEU A 59 9.07 15.44 1.47
CA LEU A 59 10.08 14.94 0.52
C LEU A 59 9.43 14.73 -0.85
N ASP A 60 9.91 15.49 -1.83
CA ASP A 60 9.32 15.50 -3.18
C ASP A 60 9.97 14.45 -4.09
N ASN A 61 11.08 13.84 -3.66
CA ASN A 61 11.92 12.94 -4.43
C ASN A 61 12.13 11.55 -3.77
N ALA A 62 11.30 11.20 -2.79
CA ALA A 62 11.42 9.95 -2.04
C ALA A 62 10.08 9.23 -1.92
N LEU A 63 10.09 7.91 -2.04
CA LEU A 63 8.96 7.03 -1.74
C LEU A 63 9.37 6.04 -0.66
N VAL A 64 8.41 5.67 0.19
CA VAL A 64 8.54 4.53 1.11
C VAL A 64 7.85 3.32 0.50
N ALA A 65 8.32 2.11 0.79
CA ALA A 65 7.75 0.87 0.27
C ALA A 65 7.66 -0.20 1.35
N GLY A 66 6.82 -1.23 1.11
CA GLY A 66 6.58 -2.30 2.06
C GLY A 66 6.17 -1.77 3.43
N ARG A 67 6.89 -2.16 4.48
CA ARG A 67 6.61 -1.77 5.88
C ARG A 67 6.78 -0.28 6.19
N GLY A 68 7.38 0.49 5.29
CA GLY A 68 7.59 1.92 5.46
C GLY A 68 6.37 2.77 5.14
N LEU A 69 5.30 2.19 4.57
CA LEU A 69 4.10 2.95 4.20
C LEU A 69 3.44 3.62 5.42
N SER A 70 2.75 4.73 5.16
CA SER A 70 1.93 5.43 6.14
C SER A 70 0.65 4.62 6.42
N ALA A 71 0.66 3.90 7.56
CA ALA A 71 -0.45 3.11 8.05
C ALA A 71 -0.55 3.16 9.58
N THR A 72 -1.75 2.96 10.13
CA THR A 72 -1.91 2.73 11.58
C THR A 72 -1.22 1.43 11.97
N HIS A 73 -0.89 1.28 13.26
CA HIS A 73 -0.28 0.04 13.78
C HIS A 73 -1.12 -1.21 13.42
N ARG A 74 -2.45 -1.11 13.52
CA ARG A 74 -3.37 -2.21 13.21
C ARG A 74 -3.42 -2.53 11.71
N ALA A 75 -3.48 -1.51 10.85
CA ALA A 75 -3.43 -1.72 9.40
C ALA A 75 -2.09 -2.34 8.95
N LEU A 76 -0.98 -1.84 9.53
CA LEU A 76 0.36 -2.33 9.22
C LEU A 76 0.50 -3.84 9.53
N ALA A 77 -0.20 -4.34 10.55
CA ALA A 77 -0.19 -5.76 10.88
C ALA A 77 -0.66 -6.65 9.72
N ALA A 78 -1.65 -6.19 8.94
CA ALA A 78 -2.15 -6.90 7.77
C ALA A 78 -1.27 -6.66 6.52
N VAL A 79 -0.90 -5.41 6.22
CA VAL A 79 -0.22 -5.08 4.94
C VAL A 79 1.29 -5.38 4.94
N ARG A 80 1.90 -5.65 6.10
CA ARG A 80 3.34 -5.96 6.21
C ARG A 80 3.75 -7.32 5.63
N VAL A 81 2.81 -8.20 5.29
CA VAL A 81 3.16 -9.55 4.81
C VAL A 81 3.92 -9.49 3.49
N MET A 82 4.67 -10.55 3.20
CA MET A 82 5.69 -10.56 2.14
C MET A 82 5.09 -10.27 0.75
N THR A 83 3.97 -10.90 0.41
CA THR A 83 3.31 -10.75 -0.90
C THR A 83 2.85 -9.31 -1.13
N ILE A 84 2.19 -8.71 -0.15
CA ILE A 84 1.76 -7.32 -0.19
C ILE A 84 2.97 -6.38 -0.25
N SER A 85 3.99 -6.63 0.56
CA SER A 85 5.23 -5.82 0.55
C SER A 85 5.95 -5.85 -0.79
N MET A 86 5.94 -7.00 -1.48
CA MET A 86 6.49 -7.13 -2.84
C MET A 86 5.68 -6.31 -3.85
N ALA A 87 4.34 -6.36 -3.79
CA ALA A 87 3.48 -5.56 -4.66
C ALA A 87 3.69 -4.05 -4.44
N LEU A 88 3.77 -3.61 -3.18
CA LEU A 88 4.10 -2.23 -2.84
C LEU A 88 5.51 -1.82 -3.32
N GLY A 89 6.47 -2.74 -3.28
CA GLY A 89 7.82 -2.54 -3.82
C GLY A 89 7.82 -2.33 -5.34
N GLN A 90 7.07 -3.15 -6.08
CA GLN A 90 6.89 -2.99 -7.52
C GLN A 90 6.23 -1.64 -7.83
N ALA A 91 5.14 -1.31 -7.15
CA ALA A 91 4.45 -0.03 -7.32
C ALA A 91 5.37 1.18 -7.07
N ALA A 92 6.12 1.17 -5.96
CA ALA A 92 7.05 2.24 -5.62
C ALA A 92 8.20 2.37 -6.64
N GLY A 93 8.77 1.25 -7.11
CA GLY A 93 9.83 1.25 -8.12
C GLY A 93 9.35 1.79 -9.47
N THR A 94 8.18 1.33 -9.95
CA THR A 94 7.57 1.83 -11.19
C THR A 94 7.22 3.31 -11.08
N ALA A 95 6.68 3.75 -9.94
CA ALA A 95 6.41 5.16 -9.66
C ALA A 95 7.67 6.02 -9.70
N ALA A 96 8.76 5.56 -9.08
CA ALA A 96 10.04 6.24 -9.10
C ALA A 96 10.61 6.35 -10.53
N ALA A 97 10.49 5.30 -11.34
CA ALA A 97 10.91 5.33 -12.74
C ALA A 97 10.11 6.34 -13.57
N LEU A 98 8.78 6.41 -13.35
CA LEU A 98 7.93 7.41 -14.00
C LEU A 98 8.30 8.84 -13.60
N ALA A 99 8.56 9.08 -12.32
CA ALA A 99 8.99 10.39 -11.82
C ALA A 99 10.35 10.78 -12.41
N ALA A 100 11.32 9.85 -12.44
CA ALA A 100 12.66 10.10 -12.98
C ALA A 100 12.66 10.43 -14.49
N ALA A 101 11.70 9.89 -15.24
CA ALA A 101 11.53 10.19 -16.67
C ALA A 101 10.98 11.61 -16.94
N GLN A 102 10.49 12.32 -15.92
CA GLN A 102 9.95 13.67 -16.01
C GLN A 102 10.86 14.66 -15.30
N GLN A 103 11.40 15.65 -16.02
CA GLN A 103 12.26 16.66 -15.41
C GLN A 103 11.50 17.46 -14.34
N GLY A 104 12.10 17.57 -13.14
CA GLY A 104 11.54 18.33 -12.02
C GLY A 104 10.28 17.71 -11.40
N SER A 105 10.00 16.42 -11.66
CA SER A 105 8.77 15.78 -11.19
C SER A 105 8.82 15.43 -9.70
N HIS A 106 7.75 15.76 -9.01
CA HIS A 106 7.49 15.36 -7.63
C HIS A 106 6.92 13.93 -7.64
N VAL A 107 7.50 12.99 -6.88
CA VAL A 107 7.09 11.57 -6.91
C VAL A 107 5.63 11.35 -6.53
N GLY A 108 5.09 12.18 -5.63
CA GLY A 108 3.66 12.23 -5.29
C GLY A 108 2.72 12.88 -6.33
N GLN A 109 3.23 13.39 -7.47
CA GLN A 109 2.46 14.05 -8.53
C GLN A 109 2.53 13.31 -9.88
N ILE A 110 2.98 12.05 -9.88
CA ILE A 110 3.01 11.25 -11.10
C ILE A 110 1.60 10.97 -11.65
N PRO A 111 1.46 10.70 -12.96
CA PRO A 111 0.17 10.32 -13.55
C PRO A 111 -0.28 8.94 -13.02
N ILE A 112 -1.17 8.94 -12.02
CA ILE A 112 -1.56 7.72 -11.30
C ILE A 112 -2.17 6.64 -12.22
N GLU A 113 -2.99 7.03 -13.20
CA GLU A 113 -3.57 6.10 -14.16
C GLU A 113 -2.50 5.42 -15.03
N ARG A 114 -1.40 6.13 -15.33
CA ARG A 114 -0.27 5.55 -16.05
C ARG A 114 0.47 4.53 -15.18
N LEU A 115 0.68 4.83 -13.90
CA LEU A 115 1.27 3.87 -12.96
C LEU A 115 0.40 2.61 -12.87
N ARG A 116 -0.90 2.78 -12.61
CA ARG A 116 -1.86 1.67 -12.49
C ARG A 116 -1.91 0.84 -13.77
N GLY A 117 -1.92 1.47 -14.94
CA GLY A 117 -1.88 0.79 -16.23
C GLY A 117 -0.63 -0.05 -16.45
N ILE A 118 0.55 0.44 -16.04
CA ILE A 118 1.80 -0.35 -16.11
C ILE A 118 1.72 -1.55 -15.15
N LEU A 119 1.30 -1.33 -13.91
CA LEU A 119 1.18 -2.41 -12.92
C LEU A 119 0.22 -3.51 -13.38
N GLN A 120 -0.93 -3.14 -13.95
CA GLN A 120 -1.91 -4.09 -14.49
C GLN A 120 -1.37 -4.83 -15.72
N ALA A 121 -0.65 -4.15 -16.61
CA ALA A 121 -0.01 -4.78 -17.76
C ALA A 121 1.07 -5.80 -17.34
N ASP A 122 1.73 -5.56 -16.20
CA ASP A 122 2.67 -6.49 -15.57
C ASP A 122 1.97 -7.59 -14.74
N GLY A 123 0.63 -7.63 -14.72
CA GLY A 123 -0.17 -8.65 -14.05
C GLY A 123 -0.51 -8.37 -12.58
N ALA A 124 -0.28 -7.16 -12.07
CA ALA A 124 -0.62 -6.81 -10.69
C ALA A 124 -2.14 -6.70 -10.47
N CYS A 125 -2.61 -7.22 -9.33
CA CYS A 125 -3.95 -6.99 -8.81
C CYS A 125 -3.97 -5.73 -7.93
N LEU A 126 -4.85 -4.78 -8.22
CA LEU A 126 -4.84 -3.46 -7.57
C LEU A 126 -5.98 -3.23 -6.57
N ALA A 127 -7.08 -3.97 -6.68
CA ALA A 127 -8.22 -3.95 -5.78
C ALA A 127 -9.01 -5.26 -5.94
#